data_AF-A0A2D0N019-F1
#
_entry.id   AF-A0A2D0N019-F1
#
_cell.length_a   1.000
_cell.length_b   1.000
_cell.length_c   1.000
_cell.angle_alpha   90.00
_cell.angle_beta   90.00
_cell.angle_gamma   90.00
#
_symmetry.space_group_name_H-M   'P 1'
#
loop_
_entity.id
_entity.type
_entity.pdbx_description
1 polymer ?
#
loop_
_entity_poly.entity_id
_entity_poly.type
_entity_poly.pdbx_seq_one_letter_code
_entity_poly.pdbx_strand_id
1 'polypeptide(L)'
;MKNIFQLGLVFTLVLFSDYPVFAHDRDQHAKQDTTEISTDTAAHAQEHAHLEASPDTEPEDHHDETMVTIVEAKFSDFPNLHPLMVHFPIVLLILAFFGQLAALFIWKKELSLISGILLLAGFIGAYLVSTVFHPHTGELGEAAQQVLDLHDQYADFTVWASGIALLLKIISHFFLQRKWWMETLVVLALAGAVFSVSKAGHYGATLVHLHGVGPQGKYLETDTGHTH
;
A
#
# COMPACT_ATOMS: atom_id res chain seq x y z
N MET A 1 29.84 8.35 29.84
CA MET A 1 29.06 7.59 28.82
C MET A 1 27.72 7.05 29.35
N LYS A 2 27.03 7.72 30.30
CA LYS A 2 25.73 7.25 30.84
C LYS A 2 24.52 8.14 30.51
N ASN A 3 24.74 9.33 29.95
CA ASN A 3 23.67 10.32 29.72
C ASN A 3 23.25 10.45 28.24
N ILE A 4 23.90 9.72 27.32
CA ILE A 4 23.69 9.84 25.87
C ILE A 4 22.53 8.94 25.40
N PHE A 5 22.23 7.87 26.15
CA PHE A 5 21.12 6.96 25.86
C PHE A 5 19.74 7.55 26.20
N GLN A 6 19.70 8.55 27.09
CA GLN A 6 18.44 9.18 27.53
C GLN A 6 17.95 10.27 26.57
N LEU A 7 18.85 10.87 25.78
CA LEU A 7 18.49 11.97 24.87
C LEU A 7 17.82 11.47 23.57
N GLY A 8 18.08 10.23 23.16
CA GLY A 8 17.45 9.60 22.00
C GLY A 8 15.99 9.19 22.22
N LEU A 9 15.58 8.96 23.47
CA LEU A 9 14.21 8.57 23.83
C LEU A 9 13.26 9.79 23.90
N VAL A 10 13.79 10.97 24.26
CA VAL A 10 12.97 12.17 24.49
C VAL A 10 12.59 12.88 23.19
N PHE A 11 13.35 12.73 22.10
CA PHE A 11 13.02 13.37 20.82
C PHE A 11 12.01 12.58 19.98
N THR A 12 11.86 11.26 20.22
CA THR A 12 10.86 10.42 19.55
C THR A 12 9.43 10.68 20.06
N LEU A 13 9.28 11.29 21.24
CA LEU A 13 7.98 11.59 21.86
C LEU A 13 7.36 12.93 21.41
N VAL A 14 8.07 13.76 20.64
CA VAL A 14 7.59 15.09 20.22
C VAL A 14 6.89 15.06 18.84
N LEU A 15 6.96 13.95 18.10
CA LEU A 15 6.29 13.82 16.79
C LEU A 15 4.89 13.19 16.85
N PHE A 16 4.37 12.91 18.05
CA PHE A 16 3.03 12.31 18.26
C PHE A 16 2.09 13.17 19.13
N SER A 17 2.48 14.39 19.52
CA SER A 17 1.73 15.16 20.52
C SER A 17 0.60 16.04 19.99
N ASP A 18 0.42 16.21 18.67
CA ASP A 18 -0.58 17.15 18.16
C ASP A 18 -1.48 16.51 17.09
N TYR A 19 -2.49 15.77 17.56
CA TYR A 19 -3.72 15.55 16.79
C TYR A 19 -4.90 16.16 17.55
N PRO A 20 -5.59 17.17 17.00
CA PRO A 20 -6.85 17.62 17.57
C PRO A 20 -7.91 16.53 17.39
N VAL A 21 -8.41 16.01 18.50
CA VAL A 21 -9.65 15.22 18.55
C VAL A 21 -10.79 16.13 18.11
N PHE A 22 -11.30 15.93 16.90
CA PHE A 22 -12.62 16.47 16.53
C PHE A 22 -13.67 15.70 17.32
N ALA A 23 -14.06 16.25 18.47
CA ALA A 23 -15.28 15.87 19.16
C ALA A 23 -16.46 16.38 18.34
N HIS A 24 -17.18 15.47 17.67
CA HIS A 24 -18.45 15.81 17.05
C HIS A 24 -19.54 15.77 18.13
N ASP A 25 -19.92 16.96 18.60
CA ASP A 25 -21.19 17.16 19.28
C ASP A 25 -22.27 17.27 18.20
N ARG A 26 -23.24 16.34 18.21
CA ARG A 26 -24.48 16.50 17.47
C ARG A 26 -25.58 15.84 18.27
N ASP A 27 -26.25 16.70 19.02
CA ASP A 27 -27.50 16.46 19.70
C ASP A 27 -28.50 15.72 18.81
N GLN A 28 -29.14 14.78 19.46
CA GLN A 28 -30.21 13.93 18.98
C GLN A 28 -31.44 14.76 18.61
N HIS A 29 -32.03 14.50 17.44
CA HIS A 29 -33.48 14.48 17.32
C HIS A 29 -33.91 13.33 16.41
N ALA A 30 -34.61 12.40 17.04
CA ALA A 30 -35.27 11.26 16.45
C ALA A 30 -36.41 11.66 15.51
N LYS A 31 -36.56 10.89 14.43
CA LYS A 31 -37.87 10.36 14.06
C LYS A 31 -37.71 9.03 13.32
N GLN A 32 -38.30 8.00 13.90
CA GLN A 32 -38.60 6.72 13.28
C GLN A 32 -39.43 6.95 12.01
N ASP A 33 -39.12 6.22 10.95
CA ASP A 33 -40.16 5.49 10.25
C ASP A 33 -39.64 4.12 9.80
N THR A 34 -40.50 3.13 9.93
CA THR A 34 -40.22 1.70 9.82
C THR A 34 -40.89 1.23 8.55
N THR A 35 -40.12 0.85 7.51
CA THR A 35 -40.71 0.20 6.34
C THR A 35 -39.82 -0.95 5.87
N GLU A 36 -40.23 -2.14 6.30
CA GLU A 36 -40.20 -3.42 5.61
C GLU A 36 -39.23 -3.56 4.42
N ILE A 37 -38.15 -4.33 4.62
CA ILE A 37 -37.32 -4.88 3.54
C ILE A 37 -38.11 -6.03 2.91
N SER A 38 -38.80 -5.71 1.80
CA SER A 38 -39.23 -6.71 0.83
C SER A 38 -38.06 -7.01 -0.10
N THR A 39 -37.72 -8.29 -0.16
CA THR A 39 -37.00 -8.93 -1.27
C THR A 39 -37.60 -8.51 -2.61
N ASP A 40 -36.79 -7.99 -3.53
CA ASP A 40 -36.89 -8.43 -4.91
C ASP A 40 -35.61 -8.17 -5.73
N THR A 41 -35.25 -9.23 -6.43
CA THR A 41 -34.19 -9.33 -7.42
C THR A 41 -34.77 -8.95 -8.77
N ALA A 42 -34.09 -8.07 -9.54
CA ALA A 42 -34.01 -8.05 -11.02
C ALA A 42 -33.53 -6.65 -11.47
N ALA A 43 -32.34 -6.52 -12.05
CA ALA A 43 -31.97 -6.82 -13.45
C ALA A 43 -32.15 -5.62 -14.40
N HIS A 44 -31.02 -5.15 -14.93
CA HIS A 44 -30.86 -4.34 -16.13
C HIS A 44 -29.46 -4.71 -16.65
N ALA A 45 -29.17 -4.96 -17.92
CA ALA A 45 -29.93 -5.14 -19.13
C ALA A 45 -28.93 -5.78 -20.11
N GLN A 46 -29.30 -6.81 -20.86
CA GLN A 46 -28.59 -7.12 -22.09
C GLN A 46 -29.56 -7.71 -23.09
N GLU A 47 -29.88 -6.92 -24.13
CA GLU A 47 -30.76 -7.30 -25.22
C GLU A 47 -29.95 -7.55 -26.50
N HIS A 48 -30.48 -8.47 -27.31
CA HIS A 48 -30.21 -8.83 -28.71
C HIS A 48 -29.09 -9.86 -28.96
N ALA A 49 -29.30 -10.92 -29.76
CA ALA A 49 -30.49 -11.46 -30.43
C ALA A 49 -30.17 -12.83 -31.04
N HIS A 50 -31.23 -13.62 -31.28
CA HIS A 50 -31.39 -14.74 -32.22
C HIS A 50 -30.56 -16.03 -32.01
N LEU A 51 -31.27 -17.14 -31.75
CA LEU A 51 -31.40 -18.26 -32.71
C LEU A 51 -32.38 -19.33 -32.18
N GLU A 52 -33.16 -19.87 -33.11
CA GLU A 52 -34.28 -20.78 -32.93
C GLU A 52 -33.85 -22.21 -32.52
N ALA A 53 -34.79 -22.96 -31.95
CA ALA A 53 -34.60 -24.29 -31.38
C ALA A 53 -34.51 -25.43 -32.44
N SER A 54 -33.50 -26.31 -32.25
CA SER A 54 -33.42 -27.82 -32.26
C SER A 54 -34.27 -28.66 -33.25
N PRO A 55 -33.88 -29.91 -33.65
CA PRO A 55 -33.20 -30.92 -32.80
C PRO A 55 -32.25 -31.96 -33.48
N ASP A 56 -31.68 -32.82 -32.62
CA ASP A 56 -31.12 -34.18 -32.83
C ASP A 56 -29.71 -34.37 -33.45
N THR A 57 -28.74 -34.81 -32.64
CA THR A 57 -27.86 -36.01 -32.83
C THR A 57 -26.97 -36.21 -31.57
N GLU A 58 -26.72 -37.48 -31.22
CA GLU A 58 -26.04 -38.07 -30.05
C GLU A 58 -24.59 -37.60 -29.74
N PRO A 59 -24.03 -37.92 -28.53
CA PRO A 59 -22.79 -37.32 -28.05
C PRO A 59 -21.56 -38.07 -28.60
N GLU A 60 -20.77 -37.41 -29.43
CA GLU A 60 -19.42 -37.84 -29.77
C GLU A 60 -18.46 -37.41 -28.65
N ASP A 61 -17.82 -38.42 -28.06
CA ASP A 61 -16.78 -38.33 -27.03
C ASP A 61 -15.51 -37.72 -27.62
N HIS A 62 -15.48 -36.39 -27.69
CA HIS A 62 -14.27 -35.65 -27.98
C HIS A 62 -13.56 -35.32 -26.68
N HIS A 63 -12.55 -36.15 -26.37
CA HIS A 63 -11.45 -35.80 -25.49
C HIS A 63 -10.84 -34.47 -25.96
N ASP A 64 -11.37 -33.35 -25.45
CA ASP A 64 -10.80 -32.03 -25.57
C ASP A 64 -9.56 -31.99 -24.67
N GLU A 65 -8.41 -32.41 -25.20
CA GLU A 65 -7.13 -32.03 -24.64
C GLU A 65 -7.01 -30.52 -24.75
N THR A 66 -7.58 -29.82 -23.77
CA THR A 66 -7.41 -28.39 -23.56
C THR A 66 -5.92 -28.17 -23.33
N MET A 67 -5.18 -27.91 -24.40
CA MET A 67 -3.79 -27.51 -24.32
C MET A 67 -3.74 -26.20 -23.54
N VAL A 68 -3.39 -26.31 -22.26
CA VAL A 68 -3.18 -25.17 -21.36
C VAL A 68 -1.96 -24.42 -21.89
N THR A 69 -2.23 -23.45 -22.76
CA THR A 69 -1.21 -22.52 -23.23
C THR A 69 -1.02 -21.46 -22.16
N ILE A 70 0.21 -21.35 -21.65
CA ILE A 70 0.58 -20.27 -20.73
C ILE A 70 0.53 -18.97 -21.53
N VAL A 71 -0.44 -18.10 -21.22
CA VAL A 71 -0.55 -16.78 -21.83
C VAL A 71 0.49 -15.86 -21.19
N GLU A 72 1.52 -15.47 -21.95
CA GLU A 72 2.47 -14.44 -21.54
C GLU A 72 1.84 -13.05 -21.71
N ALA A 73 1.62 -12.34 -20.61
CA ALA A 73 1.01 -11.01 -20.61
C ALA A 73 2.05 -9.91 -20.82
N LYS A 74 1.70 -8.91 -21.65
CA LYS A 74 2.47 -7.67 -21.83
C LYS A 74 2.01 -6.62 -20.82
N PHE A 75 2.83 -5.60 -20.58
CA PHE A 75 2.46 -4.47 -19.71
C PHE A 75 1.17 -3.75 -20.14
N SER A 76 0.87 -3.73 -21.45
CA SER A 76 -0.36 -3.16 -22.01
C SER A 76 -1.64 -3.90 -21.62
N ASP A 77 -1.50 -5.14 -21.16
CA ASP A 77 -2.64 -6.04 -20.91
C ASP A 77 -3.20 -5.84 -19.49
N PHE A 78 -2.49 -5.09 -18.65
CA PHE A 78 -2.91 -4.77 -17.28
C PHE A 78 -3.62 -3.42 -17.22
N PRO A 79 -4.89 -3.36 -16.75
CA PRO A 79 -5.63 -2.11 -16.61
C PRO A 79 -5.06 -1.20 -15.52
N ASN A 80 -4.30 -1.76 -14.57
CA ASN A 80 -3.67 -1.00 -13.50
C ASN A 80 -2.25 -1.53 -13.22
N LEU A 81 -1.24 -0.71 -13.51
CA LEU A 81 0.17 -1.01 -13.25
C LEU A 81 0.61 -0.66 -11.83
N HIS A 82 -0.23 0.04 -11.07
CA HIS A 82 0.11 0.54 -9.75
C HIS A 82 0.61 -0.56 -8.80
N PRO A 83 -0.07 -1.73 -8.65
CA PRO A 83 0.44 -2.79 -7.79
C PRO A 83 1.80 -3.31 -8.23
N LEU A 84 2.08 -3.38 -9.54
CA LEU A 84 3.38 -3.85 -10.03
C LEU A 84 4.51 -2.88 -9.67
N MET A 85 4.24 -1.58 -9.77
CA MET A 85 5.24 -0.55 -9.58
C MET A 85 5.47 -0.17 -8.11
N VAL A 86 4.49 -0.39 -7.22
CA VAL A 86 4.61 -0.02 -5.80
C VAL A 86 5.49 -0.99 -5.00
N HIS A 87 5.47 -2.30 -5.31
CA HIS A 87 6.17 -3.31 -4.50
C HIS A 87 7.69 -3.16 -4.55
N PHE A 88 8.23 -2.77 -5.70
CA PHE A 88 9.67 -2.59 -5.85
C PHE A 88 10.24 -1.51 -4.90
N PRO A 89 9.76 -0.25 -4.91
CA PRO A 89 10.20 0.75 -3.94
C PRO A 89 9.93 0.37 -2.48
N ILE A 90 8.82 -0.33 -2.17
CA ILE A 90 8.54 -0.82 -0.81
C ILE A 90 9.70 -1.68 -0.30
N VAL A 91 10.08 -2.70 -1.07
CA VAL A 91 11.16 -3.62 -0.68
C VAL A 91 12.49 -2.88 -0.56
N LEU A 92 12.79 -1.98 -1.50
CA LEU A 92 14.04 -1.19 -1.45
C LEU A 92 14.14 -0.31 -0.21
N LEU A 93 13.05 0.36 0.19
CA LEU A 93 13.04 1.20 1.39
C LEU A 93 13.18 0.37 2.69
N ILE A 94 12.55 -0.80 2.76
CA ILE A 94 12.70 -1.72 3.89
C ILE A 94 14.14 -2.25 3.96
N LEU A 95 14.72 -2.66 2.83
CA LEU A 95 16.12 -3.09 2.78
C LEU A 95 17.09 -1.95 3.10
N ALA A 96 16.79 -0.72 2.66
CA ALA A 96 17.57 0.46 3.01
C ALA A 96 17.54 0.71 4.52
N PHE A 97 16.38 0.57 5.17
CA PHE A 97 16.24 0.69 6.62
C PHE A 97 17.12 -0.33 7.35
N PHE A 98 17.00 -1.63 7.04
CA PHE A 98 17.80 -2.65 7.71
C PHE A 98 19.29 -2.55 7.36
N GLY A 99 19.63 -2.21 6.12
CA GLY A 99 21.02 -1.97 5.71
C GLY A 99 21.63 -0.78 6.43
N GLN A 100 20.87 0.30 6.60
CA GLN A 100 21.29 1.49 7.34
C GLN A 100 21.44 1.19 8.84
N LEU A 101 20.51 0.43 9.42
CA LEU A 101 20.58 -0.03 10.81
C LEU A 101 21.83 -0.89 11.03
N ALA A 102 22.09 -1.84 10.14
CA ALA A 102 23.31 -2.66 10.16
C ALA A 102 24.58 -1.80 10.00
N ALA A 103 24.56 -0.79 9.12
CA ALA A 103 25.69 0.12 8.94
C ALA A 103 25.99 0.94 10.21
N LEU A 104 24.97 1.30 11.00
CA LEU A 104 25.11 2.00 12.27
C LEU A 104 25.81 1.15 13.35
N PHE A 105 25.55 -0.17 13.38
CA PHE A 105 26.11 -1.07 14.39
C PHE A 105 27.40 -1.77 13.98
N ILE A 106 27.59 -2.06 12.69
CA ILE A 106 28.74 -2.83 12.16
C ILE A 106 29.86 -1.90 11.65
N TRP A 107 29.59 -0.60 11.48
CA TRP A 107 30.56 0.45 11.09
C TRP A 107 31.28 0.20 9.74
N LYS A 108 30.72 -0.64 8.86
CA LYS A 108 31.25 -0.88 7.51
C LYS A 108 30.83 0.20 6.53
N LYS A 109 31.77 0.70 5.72
CA LYS A 109 31.52 1.77 4.75
C LYS A 109 30.66 1.26 3.59
N GLU A 110 30.86 0.00 3.21
CA GLU A 110 30.18 -0.69 2.13
C GLU A 110 28.68 -0.83 2.43
N LEU A 111 28.32 -1.23 3.67
CA LEU A 111 26.92 -1.33 4.10
C LEU A 111 26.21 0.03 4.04
N SER A 112 26.89 1.10 4.44
CA SER A 112 26.36 2.47 4.37
C SER A 112 26.19 2.98 2.93
N LEU A 113 27.02 2.50 2.01
CA LEU A 113 26.91 2.87 0.59
C LEU A 113 25.77 2.10 -0.06
N ILE A 114 25.68 0.79 0.21
CA ILE A 114 24.58 -0.07 -0.26
C ILE A 114 23.25 0.46 0.27
N SER A 115 23.14 0.80 1.57
CA SER A 115 21.92 1.39 2.13
C SER A 115 21.55 2.72 1.47
N GLY A 116 22.55 3.54 1.14
CA GLY A 116 22.35 4.80 0.41
C GLY A 116 21.83 4.59 -1.02
N ILE A 117 22.35 3.60 -1.75
CA ILE A 117 21.87 3.25 -3.10
C ILE A 117 20.43 2.72 -3.04
N LEU A 118 20.16 1.81 -2.10
CA LEU A 118 18.81 1.27 -1.89
C LEU A 118 17.81 2.37 -1.53
N LEU A 119 18.20 3.31 -0.65
CA LEU A 119 17.39 4.47 -0.30
C LEU A 119 17.13 5.37 -1.50
N LEU A 120 18.16 5.69 -2.30
CA LEU A 120 18.00 6.51 -3.50
C LEU A 120 17.04 5.86 -4.51
N ALA A 121 17.25 4.58 -4.80
CA ALA A 121 16.39 3.84 -5.73
C ALA A 121 14.96 3.69 -5.20
N GLY A 122 14.80 3.41 -3.90
CA GLY A 122 13.49 3.34 -3.23
C GLY A 122 12.76 4.67 -3.24
N PHE A 123 13.45 5.79 -2.97
CA PHE A 123 12.89 7.14 -3.04
C PHE A 123 12.44 7.50 -4.46
N ILE A 124 13.30 7.28 -5.47
CA ILE A 124 12.95 7.55 -6.87
C ILE A 124 11.73 6.71 -7.26
N GLY A 125 11.71 5.42 -6.92
CA GLY A 125 10.58 4.54 -7.20
C GLY A 125 9.29 5.03 -6.53
N ALA A 126 9.33 5.36 -5.24
CA ALA A 126 8.17 5.86 -4.50
C ALA A 126 7.65 7.18 -5.08
N TYR A 127 8.56 8.10 -5.43
CA TYR A 127 8.21 9.37 -6.07
C TYR A 127 7.55 9.16 -7.44
N LEU A 128 8.12 8.30 -8.29
CA LEU A 128 7.54 8.00 -9.61
C LEU A 128 6.18 7.33 -9.51
N VAL A 129 5.99 6.43 -8.55
CA VAL A 129 4.69 5.79 -8.31
C VAL A 129 3.64 6.80 -7.84
N SER A 130 4.00 7.68 -6.91
CA SER A 130 3.11 8.72 -6.36
C SER A 130 2.74 9.79 -7.40
N THR A 131 3.59 10.04 -8.41
CA THR A 131 3.40 11.15 -9.37
C THR A 131 3.03 10.71 -10.78
N VAL A 132 3.68 9.68 -11.33
CA VAL A 132 3.53 9.26 -12.73
C VAL A 132 2.56 8.08 -12.85
N PHE A 133 2.61 7.14 -11.91
CA PHE A 133 1.80 5.92 -11.91
C PHE A 133 0.68 5.95 -10.86
N HIS A 134 0.22 7.15 -10.49
CA HIS A 134 -0.86 7.33 -9.54
C HIS A 134 -2.17 6.80 -10.14
N PRO A 135 -2.87 5.89 -9.46
CA PRO A 135 -4.12 5.35 -9.96
C PRO A 135 -5.21 6.42 -9.79
N HIS A 136 -6.11 6.52 -10.76
CA HIS A 136 -7.29 7.35 -10.65
C HIS A 136 -8.47 6.43 -10.37
N THR A 137 -9.21 6.71 -9.31
CA THR A 137 -10.47 6.02 -9.01
C THR A 137 -11.63 6.76 -9.65
N GLY A 138 -12.69 6.03 -10.00
CA GLY A 138 -14.00 6.64 -10.27
C GLY A 138 -14.63 7.17 -8.98
N GLU A 139 -15.89 7.61 -9.06
CA GLU A 139 -16.64 8.01 -7.85
C GLU A 139 -16.77 6.82 -6.89
N LEU A 140 -16.32 7.02 -5.65
CA LEU A 140 -16.39 6.04 -4.57
C LEU A 140 -17.44 6.46 -3.54
N GLY A 141 -18.02 5.49 -2.84
CA GLY A 141 -18.82 5.77 -1.65
C GLY A 141 -17.98 6.44 -0.56
N GLU A 142 -18.61 7.24 0.30
CA GLU A 142 -17.93 8.10 1.29
C GLU A 142 -16.91 7.32 2.16
N ALA A 143 -17.27 6.13 2.64
CA ALA A 143 -16.38 5.30 3.45
C ALA A 143 -15.13 4.84 2.68
N ALA A 144 -15.30 4.41 1.43
CA ALA A 144 -14.18 3.98 0.59
C ALA A 144 -13.27 5.16 0.23
N GLN A 145 -13.84 6.33 -0.01
CA GLN A 145 -13.08 7.55 -0.28
C GLN A 145 -12.21 7.95 0.92
N GLN A 146 -12.74 7.90 2.15
CA GLN A 146 -11.94 8.21 3.35
C GLN A 146 -10.76 7.25 3.54
N VAL A 147 -10.93 5.96 3.21
CA VAL A 147 -9.84 4.98 3.26
C VAL A 147 -8.79 5.26 2.17
N LEU A 148 -9.23 5.69 0.98
CA LEU A 148 -8.35 6.10 -0.11
C LEU A 148 -7.53 7.34 0.29
N ASP A 149 -8.17 8.35 0.86
CA ASP A 149 -7.47 9.57 1.31
C ASP A 149 -6.40 9.25 2.37
N LEU A 150 -6.67 8.29 3.27
CA LEU A 150 -5.68 7.79 4.21
C LEU A 150 -4.56 7.01 3.51
N HIS A 151 -4.88 6.14 2.54
CA HIS A 151 -3.87 5.44 1.74
C HIS A 151 -2.90 6.43 1.08
N ASP A 152 -3.44 7.44 0.39
CA ASP A 152 -2.68 8.45 -0.34
C ASP A 152 -1.85 9.31 0.62
N GLN A 153 -2.42 9.72 1.76
CA GLN A 153 -1.68 10.47 2.78
C GLN A 153 -0.46 9.70 3.30
N TYR A 154 -0.59 8.40 3.59
CA TYR A 154 0.54 7.59 4.03
C TYR A 154 1.51 7.25 2.90
N ALA A 155 1.06 7.22 1.64
CA ALA A 155 1.94 7.14 0.48
C ALA A 155 2.81 8.41 0.37
N ASP A 156 2.21 9.59 0.51
CA ASP A 156 2.91 10.87 0.50
C ASP A 156 3.91 11.00 1.65
N PHE A 157 3.52 10.60 2.86
CA PHE A 157 4.42 10.55 4.00
C PHE A 157 5.61 9.59 3.76
N THR A 158 5.42 8.50 3.01
CA THR A 158 6.53 7.61 2.61
C THR A 158 7.51 8.33 1.70
N VAL A 159 7.02 9.07 0.70
CA VAL A 159 7.85 9.86 -0.23
C VAL A 159 8.61 10.94 0.53
N TRP A 160 7.94 11.71 1.39
CA TRP A 160 8.57 12.76 2.18
C TRP A 160 9.60 12.22 3.16
N ALA A 161 9.28 11.17 3.92
CA ALA A 161 10.19 10.58 4.89
C ALA A 161 11.44 9.98 4.22
N SER A 162 11.27 9.29 3.09
CA SER A 162 12.40 8.76 2.32
C SER A 162 13.23 9.86 1.65
N GLY A 163 12.60 10.94 1.18
CA GLY A 163 13.30 12.13 0.67
C GLY A 163 14.13 12.84 1.75
N ILE A 164 13.56 13.03 2.94
CA ILE A 164 14.27 13.57 4.11
C ILE A 164 15.43 12.65 4.51
N ALA A 165 15.20 11.33 4.58
CA ALA A 165 16.25 10.36 4.88
C ALA A 165 17.39 10.44 3.85
N LEU A 166 17.07 10.58 2.57
CA LEU A 166 18.05 10.70 1.49
C LEU A 166 18.86 11.99 1.63
N LEU A 167 18.21 13.12 1.89
CA LEU A 167 18.87 14.40 2.14
C LEU A 167 19.82 14.30 3.35
N LEU A 168 19.34 13.76 4.47
CA LEU A 168 20.16 13.53 5.67
C LEU A 168 21.34 12.60 5.36
N LYS A 169 21.14 11.56 4.54
CA LYS A 169 22.20 10.62 4.15
C LYS A 169 23.29 11.32 3.33
N ILE A 170 22.91 12.15 2.37
CA ILE A 170 23.83 12.95 1.56
C ILE A 170 24.61 13.92 2.45
N ILE A 171 23.93 14.65 3.35
CA ILE A 171 24.58 15.57 4.29
C ILE A 171 25.56 14.84 5.20
N SER A 172 25.14 13.71 5.76
CA SER A 172 25.95 12.85 6.61
C SER A 172 27.22 12.39 5.88
N HIS A 173 27.08 11.92 4.64
CA HIS A 173 28.17 11.37 3.84
C HIS A 173 29.19 12.43 3.40
N PHE A 174 28.73 13.54 2.81
CA PHE A 174 29.61 14.53 2.18
C PHE A 174 30.10 15.62 3.13
N PHE A 175 29.28 16.07 4.08
CA PHE A 175 29.60 17.23 4.91
C PHE A 175 30.00 16.87 6.34
N LEU A 176 29.50 15.75 6.87
CA LEU A 176 29.64 15.41 8.28
C LEU A 176 30.42 14.12 8.54
N GLN A 177 31.10 13.58 7.53
CA GLN A 177 32.00 12.42 7.65
C GLN A 177 31.33 11.23 8.38
N ARG A 178 30.02 11.06 8.16
CA ARG A 178 29.19 9.98 8.74
C ARG A 178 29.20 9.93 10.28
N LYS A 179 29.08 11.09 10.93
CA LYS A 179 28.90 11.15 12.39
C LYS A 179 27.73 10.25 12.83
N TRP A 180 27.95 9.49 13.91
CA TRP A 180 26.99 8.49 14.41
C TRP A 180 25.58 9.06 14.61
N TRP A 181 25.46 10.26 15.17
CA TRP A 181 24.15 10.89 15.44
C TRP A 181 23.40 11.23 14.14
N MET A 182 24.11 11.58 13.06
CA MET A 182 23.48 11.81 11.76
C MET A 182 22.99 10.50 11.14
N GLU A 183 23.79 9.44 11.23
CA GLU A 183 23.38 8.11 10.76
C GLU A 183 22.17 7.59 11.55
N THR A 184 22.06 7.92 12.86
CA THR A 184 20.87 7.67 13.67
C THR A 184 19.65 8.45 13.16
N LEU A 185 19.80 9.73 12.82
CA LEU A 185 18.69 10.51 12.23
C LEU A 185 18.21 9.92 10.90
N VAL A 186 19.12 9.43 10.05
CA VAL A 186 18.75 8.72 8.82
C VAL A 186 17.95 7.46 9.13
N VAL A 187 18.36 6.65 10.12
CA VAL A 187 17.61 5.47 10.58
C VAL A 187 16.19 5.85 11.02
N LEU A 188 16.05 6.92 11.80
CA LEU A 188 14.74 7.38 12.30
C LEU A 188 13.83 7.84 11.15
N ALA A 189 14.36 8.59 10.18
CA ALA A 189 13.59 9.00 9.00
C ALA A 189 13.17 7.78 8.14
N LEU A 190 14.08 6.80 7.95
CA LEU A 190 13.76 5.54 7.29
C LEU A 190 12.72 4.70 8.04
N ALA A 191 12.77 4.68 9.38
CA ALA A 191 11.75 4.02 10.19
C ALA A 191 10.37 4.66 9.98
N GLY A 192 10.32 6.00 9.89
CA GLY A 192 9.11 6.73 9.50
C GLY A 192 8.59 6.32 8.12
N ALA A 193 9.48 6.20 7.13
CA ALA A 193 9.11 5.74 5.79
C ALA A 193 8.56 4.29 5.79
N VAL A 194 9.22 3.37 6.51
CA VAL A 194 8.77 1.96 6.64
C VAL A 194 7.42 1.87 7.37
N PHE A 195 7.22 2.64 8.42
CA PHE A 195 5.94 2.70 9.12
C PHE A 195 4.84 3.24 8.19
N SER A 196 5.12 4.34 7.50
CA SER A 196 4.17 4.99 6.61
C SER A 196 3.76 4.08 5.46
N VAL A 197 4.72 3.41 4.82
CA VAL A 197 4.41 2.52 3.70
C VAL A 197 3.65 1.27 4.13
N SER A 198 3.87 0.80 5.36
CA SER A 198 3.09 -0.28 5.97
C SER A 198 1.63 0.14 6.19
N LYS A 199 1.41 1.40 6.63
CA LYS A 199 0.07 1.97 6.78
C LYS A 199 -0.63 2.19 5.44
N ALA A 200 0.07 2.70 4.44
CA ALA A 200 -0.44 2.78 3.07
C ALA A 200 -0.86 1.40 2.56
N GLY A 201 0.00 0.38 2.71
CA GLY A 201 -0.32 -1.00 2.35
C GLY A 201 -1.55 -1.54 3.09
N HIS A 202 -1.71 -1.24 4.38
CA HIS A 202 -2.88 -1.64 5.17
C HIS A 202 -4.20 -1.02 4.65
N TYR A 203 -4.20 0.29 4.37
CA TYR A 203 -5.38 0.94 3.77
C TYR A 203 -5.63 0.48 2.34
N GLY A 204 -4.57 0.18 1.56
CA GLY A 204 -4.70 -0.42 0.23
C GLY A 204 -5.36 -1.80 0.28
N ALA A 205 -4.97 -2.65 1.23
CA ALA A 205 -5.63 -3.94 1.45
C ALA A 205 -7.09 -3.77 1.88
N THR A 206 -7.40 -2.72 2.66
CA THR A 206 -8.77 -2.41 3.11
C THR A 206 -9.66 -1.95 1.94
N LEU A 207 -9.12 -1.15 1.03
CA LEU A 207 -9.81 -0.75 -0.20
C LEU A 207 -10.18 -1.97 -1.05
N VAL A 208 -9.20 -2.85 -1.27
CA VAL A 208 -9.42 -4.06 -2.06
C VAL A 208 -10.41 -4.98 -1.35
N HIS A 209 -10.12 -5.44 -0.13
CA HIS A 209 -10.87 -6.54 0.47
C HIS A 209 -12.19 -6.16 1.15
N LEU A 210 -12.34 -4.93 1.63
CA LEU A 210 -13.55 -4.50 2.35
C LEU A 210 -14.44 -3.59 1.51
N HIS A 211 -13.86 -2.82 0.57
CA HIS A 211 -14.60 -1.84 -0.23
C HIS A 211 -14.72 -2.20 -1.71
N GLY A 212 -14.15 -3.33 -2.15
CA GLY A 212 -14.27 -3.78 -3.54
C GLY A 212 -13.42 -2.99 -4.55
N VAL A 213 -12.54 -2.10 -4.09
CA VAL A 213 -11.78 -1.18 -4.95
C VAL A 213 -10.50 -1.88 -5.41
N GLY A 214 -10.58 -2.58 -6.54
CA GLY A 214 -9.48 -3.32 -7.16
C GLY A 214 -9.76 -4.82 -7.30
N PRO A 215 -8.77 -5.61 -7.77
CA PRO A 215 -8.93 -7.05 -7.98
C PRO A 215 -9.29 -7.77 -6.68
N GLN A 216 -10.45 -8.43 -6.66
CA GLN A 216 -10.91 -9.17 -5.48
C GLN A 216 -10.23 -10.53 -5.41
N GLY A 217 -9.86 -10.95 -4.20
CA GLY A 217 -9.33 -12.28 -3.90
C GLY A 217 -10.37 -13.40 -4.00
N LYS A 218 -11.28 -13.35 -4.98
CA LYS A 218 -12.46 -14.23 -5.13
C LYS A 218 -12.14 -15.74 -5.14
N TYR A 219 -10.91 -16.10 -5.45
CA TYR A 219 -10.43 -17.49 -5.51
C TYR A 219 -9.38 -17.82 -4.42
N LEU A 220 -9.20 -16.95 -3.43
CA LEU A 220 -8.38 -17.26 -2.26
C LEU A 220 -9.22 -18.05 -1.25
N GLU A 221 -8.67 -19.14 -0.74
CA GLU A 221 -9.29 -19.87 0.36
C GLU A 221 -9.39 -18.94 1.58
N THR A 222 -10.58 -18.86 2.18
CA THR A 222 -10.79 -18.12 3.43
C THR A 222 -11.03 -19.14 4.52
N ASP A 223 -10.22 -19.12 5.59
CA ASP A 223 -10.34 -20.03 6.74
C ASP A 223 -11.56 -19.68 7.63
N THR A 224 -12.74 -19.56 7.05
CA THR A 224 -14.00 -19.41 7.80
C THR A 224 -14.52 -20.79 8.18
N GLY A 225 -13.89 -21.46 9.15
CA GLY A 225 -14.25 -22.84 9.49
C GLY A 225 -13.84 -23.40 10.86
N HIS A 226 -13.27 -22.62 11.78
CA HIS A 226 -12.97 -23.10 13.13
C HIS A 226 -13.65 -22.24 14.21
N THR A 227 -14.93 -22.54 14.46
CA THR A 227 -15.58 -22.21 15.73
C THR A 227 -15.08 -23.19 16.78
N HIS A 228 -14.35 -22.68 17.78
CA HIS A 228 -14.10 -23.38 19.05
C HIS A 228 -15.13 -22.94 20.09
#